data_AF-A0A8J3IN04-F1
#
_entry.id   AF-A0A8J3IN04-F1
#
_cell.length_a   1.000
_cell.length_b   1.000
_cell.length_c   1.000
_cell.angle_alpha   90.00
_cell.angle_beta   90.00
_cell.angle_gamma   90.00
#
_symmetry.space_group_name_H-M   'P 1'
#
loop_
_entity.id
_entity.type
_entity.pdbx_description
1 polymer ?
#
loop_
_entity_poly.entity_id
_entity_poly.type
_entity_poly.pdbx_seq_one_letter_code
_entity_poly.pdbx_strand_id
1 'polypeptide(L)'
;MEETAKTPLIQDTFDTARMTAFCRALESEQAKPHFHDPYARLLAGERGAEIVGAMPGGNEKTWPIVLRTCVYDEIITRLVEEEKIDTVINLAAGLDARPYRLALPSSLRWIEIDLPHVIAYKTEKLAEAQPACQLERIPLDILNEEERQALFARVSKEASQALIIAEGLLIYLTVEQVSQLAADLHAYDVLRWWLAEFVTPRMLQQDESRWNTLSNESVHTHFSPPGGVDFFRLLGWTTAEFRPLITEGLRLRLPVPNAWLLRLLALLAPAKPGEDPHNVGACILLENNGASATATDEQQAEENVAESQ
;
A
#
# COMPACT_ATOMS: atom_id res chain seq x y z
N MET A 1 -21.91 -32.14 22.62
CA MET A 1 -21.70 -30.70 22.84
C MET A 1 -21.00 -30.20 21.61
N GLU A 2 -21.75 -29.57 20.73
CA GLU A 2 -21.23 -28.95 19.52
C GLU A 2 -20.47 -27.71 19.96
N GLU A 3 -19.15 -27.74 19.83
CA GLU A 3 -18.28 -26.60 20.11
C GLU A 3 -18.67 -25.51 19.10
N THR A 4 -19.45 -24.52 19.54
CA THR A 4 -19.81 -23.38 18.69
C THR A 4 -18.52 -22.70 18.27
N ALA A 5 -18.08 -22.96 17.03
CA ALA A 5 -16.93 -22.31 16.44
C ALA A 5 -17.10 -20.80 16.59
N LYS A 6 -16.24 -20.18 17.38
CA LYS A 6 -16.31 -18.75 17.68
C LYS A 6 -16.07 -18.01 16.37
N THR A 7 -17.04 -17.24 15.90
CA THR A 7 -16.90 -16.44 14.69
C THR A 7 -15.66 -15.53 14.82
N PRO A 8 -14.76 -15.51 13.82
CA PRO A 8 -13.58 -14.65 13.88
C PRO A 8 -13.98 -13.18 13.98
N LEU A 9 -13.14 -12.38 14.65
CA LEU A 9 -13.39 -10.95 14.82
C LEU A 9 -13.36 -10.23 13.46
N ILE A 10 -12.43 -10.63 12.57
CA ILE A 10 -12.27 -10.09 11.23
C ILE A 10 -12.69 -11.17 10.24
N GLN A 11 -13.75 -10.91 9.48
CA GLN A 11 -14.38 -11.93 8.64
C GLN A 11 -13.84 -11.96 7.20
N ASP A 12 -13.46 -10.80 6.68
CA ASP A 12 -13.02 -10.59 5.30
C ASP A 12 -12.14 -9.33 5.16
N THR A 13 -11.67 -9.05 3.94
CA THR A 13 -10.85 -7.88 3.62
C THR A 13 -11.63 -6.57 3.75
N PHE A 14 -12.96 -6.61 3.75
CA PHE A 14 -13.76 -5.41 3.95
C PHE A 14 -13.81 -5.00 5.43
N ASP A 15 -13.83 -5.96 6.35
CA ASP A 15 -13.62 -5.73 7.78
C ASP A 15 -12.24 -5.08 8.05
N THR A 16 -11.18 -5.49 7.34
CA THR A 16 -9.86 -4.84 7.47
C THR A 16 -9.88 -3.41 6.93
N ALA A 17 -10.58 -3.15 5.81
CA ALA A 17 -10.78 -1.80 5.29
C ALA A 17 -11.53 -0.90 6.30
N ARG A 18 -12.57 -1.42 6.98
CA ARG A 18 -13.31 -0.71 8.04
C ARG A 18 -12.45 -0.42 9.26
N MET A 19 -11.67 -1.39 9.71
CA MET A 19 -10.72 -1.23 10.81
C MET A 19 -9.71 -0.11 10.50
N THR A 20 -9.07 -0.15 9.33
CA THR A 20 -8.08 0.86 8.95
C THR A 20 -8.69 2.25 8.78
N ALA A 21 -9.91 2.35 8.21
CA ALA A 21 -10.67 3.59 8.18
C ALA A 21 -10.94 4.11 9.60
N PHE A 22 -11.32 3.25 10.55
CA PHE A 22 -11.54 3.69 11.93
C PHE A 22 -10.25 4.21 12.59
N CYS A 23 -9.10 3.55 12.35
CA CYS A 23 -7.81 4.07 12.80
C CYS A 23 -7.51 5.47 12.27
N ARG A 24 -7.82 5.75 10.99
CA ARG A 24 -7.68 7.10 10.40
C ARG A 24 -8.65 8.12 11.01
N ALA A 25 -9.86 7.69 11.37
CA ALA A 25 -10.83 8.54 12.07
C ALA A 25 -10.31 8.96 13.45
N LEU A 26 -9.79 8.00 14.23
CA LEU A 26 -9.20 8.27 15.54
C LEU A 26 -8.02 9.24 15.46
N GLU A 27 -7.19 9.14 14.42
CA GLU A 27 -6.12 10.11 14.17
C GLU A 27 -6.68 11.51 13.88
N SER A 28 -7.66 11.61 12.99
CA SER A 28 -8.28 12.89 12.59
C SER A 28 -8.96 13.61 13.75
N GLU A 29 -9.37 12.88 14.79
CA GLU A 29 -10.02 13.38 16.00
C GLU A 29 -9.04 13.85 17.09
N GLN A 30 -7.73 13.65 16.90
CA GLN A 30 -6.73 14.14 17.85
C GLN A 30 -6.63 15.67 17.82
N ALA A 31 -6.18 16.25 18.93
CA ALA A 31 -5.95 17.69 19.03
C ALA A 31 -4.85 18.21 18.07
N LYS A 32 -3.91 17.33 17.68
CA LYS A 32 -2.80 17.61 16.77
C LYS A 32 -2.61 16.43 15.82
N PRO A 33 -3.50 16.26 14.84
CA PRO A 33 -3.47 15.11 13.96
C PRO A 33 -2.33 15.25 12.93
N HIS A 34 -1.77 14.13 12.49
CA HIS A 34 -0.75 14.08 11.42
C HIS A 34 -1.38 14.32 10.04
N PHE A 35 -2.64 13.90 9.86
CA PHE A 35 -3.48 14.17 8.70
C PHE A 35 -4.94 14.26 9.12
N HIS A 36 -5.78 14.81 8.24
CA HIS A 36 -7.22 14.87 8.46
C HIS A 36 -7.96 14.12 7.34
N ASP A 37 -8.66 13.05 7.72
CA ASP A 37 -9.56 12.28 6.86
C ASP A 37 -11.00 12.42 7.37
N PRO A 38 -11.77 13.40 6.85
CA PRO A 38 -13.13 13.66 7.34
C PRO A 38 -14.13 12.56 6.99
N TYR A 39 -13.78 11.66 6.07
CA TYR A 39 -14.65 10.60 5.59
C TYR A 39 -14.41 9.28 6.32
N ALA A 40 -13.25 9.12 6.95
CA ALA A 40 -12.82 7.92 7.64
C ALA A 40 -13.86 7.34 8.60
N ARG A 41 -14.48 8.16 9.45
CA ARG A 41 -15.48 7.68 10.43
C ARG A 41 -16.74 7.17 9.75
N LEU A 42 -17.25 7.94 8.78
CA LEU A 42 -18.44 7.57 8.01
C LEU A 42 -18.21 6.25 7.26
N LEU A 43 -17.05 6.11 6.63
CA LEU A 43 -16.70 4.92 5.86
C LEU A 43 -16.50 3.70 6.74
N ALA A 44 -15.79 3.84 7.87
CA ALA A 44 -15.58 2.76 8.84
C ALA A 44 -16.90 2.16 9.34
N GLY A 45 -17.86 3.03 9.65
CA GLY A 45 -19.11 2.65 10.30
C GLY A 45 -18.90 2.08 11.71
N GLU A 46 -19.98 1.60 12.32
CA GLU A 46 -19.94 1.00 13.67
C GLU A 46 -19.02 -0.23 13.71
N ARG A 47 -19.06 -1.04 12.64
CA ARG A 47 -18.25 -2.24 12.51
C ARG A 47 -16.74 -1.98 12.64
N GLY A 48 -16.22 -0.89 12.05
CA GLY A 48 -14.81 -0.53 12.20
C GLY A 48 -14.44 -0.22 13.67
N ALA A 49 -15.35 0.43 14.39
CA ALA A 49 -15.17 0.73 15.82
C ALA A 49 -15.20 -0.53 16.68
N GLU A 50 -16.12 -1.46 16.39
CA GLU A 50 -16.23 -2.75 17.08
C GLU A 50 -14.94 -3.58 16.94
N ILE A 51 -14.40 -3.66 15.72
CA ILE A 51 -13.16 -4.40 15.46
C ILE A 51 -12.01 -3.81 16.27
N VAL A 52 -11.75 -2.49 16.13
CA VAL A 52 -10.64 -1.86 16.85
C VAL A 52 -10.82 -1.95 18.37
N GLY A 53 -12.05 -1.79 18.88
CA GLY A 53 -12.35 -1.92 20.30
C GLY A 53 -12.13 -3.33 20.86
N ALA A 54 -12.26 -4.37 20.04
CA ALA A 54 -12.04 -5.77 20.43
C ALA A 54 -10.59 -6.25 20.23
N MET A 55 -9.73 -5.47 19.55
CA MET A 55 -8.33 -5.85 19.32
C MET A 55 -7.46 -5.73 20.59
N PRO A 56 -6.48 -6.61 20.79
CA PRO A 56 -5.52 -6.50 21.90
C PRO A 56 -4.69 -5.21 21.85
N GLY A 57 -4.91 -4.30 22.81
CA GLY A 57 -4.30 -2.98 22.86
C GLY A 57 -5.16 -1.85 22.28
N GLY A 58 -6.33 -2.19 21.73
CA GLY A 58 -7.34 -1.24 21.26
C GLY A 58 -6.76 -0.09 20.42
N ASN A 59 -7.14 1.14 20.78
CA ASN A 59 -6.75 2.36 20.09
C ASN A 59 -5.25 2.70 20.19
N GLU A 60 -4.50 2.08 21.11
CA GLU A 60 -3.07 2.40 21.33
C GLU A 60 -2.15 1.86 20.21
N LYS A 61 -2.68 1.00 19.33
CA LYS A 61 -1.93 0.37 18.24
C LYS A 61 -2.35 0.83 16.84
N THR A 62 -3.02 1.98 16.73
CA THR A 62 -3.42 2.55 15.42
C THR A 62 -2.24 3.16 14.66
N TRP A 63 -1.12 3.42 15.34
CA TRP A 63 0.04 4.13 14.78
C TRP A 63 0.60 3.55 13.46
N PRO A 64 0.60 2.23 13.17
CA PRO A 64 1.06 1.74 11.87
C PRO A 64 0.18 2.24 10.72
N ILE A 65 -1.14 2.35 10.95
CA ILE A 65 -2.08 2.89 9.95
C ILE A 65 -1.87 4.40 9.78
N VAL A 66 -1.60 5.12 10.87
CA VAL A 66 -1.30 6.55 10.83
C VAL A 66 -0.02 6.79 10.03
N LEU A 67 1.04 6.05 10.35
CA LEU A 67 2.31 6.10 9.64
C LEU A 67 2.12 5.86 8.15
N ARG A 68 1.47 4.75 7.81
CA ARG A 68 1.25 4.34 6.43
C ARG A 68 0.51 5.40 5.65
N THR A 69 -0.56 5.95 6.24
CA THR A 69 -1.33 7.03 5.62
C THR A 69 -0.44 8.25 5.33
N CYS A 70 0.37 8.69 6.31
CA CYS A 70 1.29 9.82 6.13
C CYS A 70 2.31 9.59 5.02
N VAL A 71 2.98 8.42 5.02
CA VAL A 71 4.04 8.11 4.06
C VAL A 71 3.47 8.00 2.65
N TYR A 72 2.31 7.36 2.49
CA TYR A 72 1.63 7.29 1.19
C TYR A 72 1.18 8.68 0.71
N ASP A 73 0.60 9.51 1.59
CA ASP A 73 0.17 10.85 1.21
C ASP A 73 1.35 11.73 0.76
N GLU A 74 2.48 11.66 1.47
CA GLU A 74 3.73 12.33 1.11
C GLU A 74 4.20 11.91 -0.29
N ILE A 75 4.32 10.60 -0.54
CA ILE A 75 4.83 10.07 -1.80
C ILE A 75 3.88 10.38 -2.96
N ILE A 76 2.57 10.17 -2.78
CA ILE A 76 1.56 10.40 -3.82
C ILE A 76 1.56 11.87 -4.23
N THR A 77 1.47 12.79 -3.26
CA THR A 77 1.39 14.23 -3.55
C THR A 77 2.66 14.71 -4.26
N ARG A 78 3.83 14.26 -3.78
CA ARG A 78 5.12 14.58 -4.40
C ARG A 78 5.19 14.05 -5.84
N LEU A 79 4.87 12.77 -6.07
CA LEU A 79 4.95 12.18 -7.41
C LEU A 79 3.98 12.84 -8.37
N VAL A 80 2.74 13.12 -7.95
CA VAL A 80 1.76 13.83 -8.79
C VAL A 80 2.31 15.17 -9.28
N GLU A 81 3.06 15.88 -8.44
CA GLU A 81 3.66 17.15 -8.81
C GLU A 81 4.96 17.01 -9.62
N GLU A 82 5.92 16.21 -9.16
CA GLU A 82 7.27 16.11 -9.71
C GLU A 82 7.30 15.29 -11.01
N GLU A 83 6.62 14.14 -11.01
CA GLU A 83 6.58 13.18 -12.13
C GLU A 83 5.42 13.44 -13.09
N LYS A 84 4.65 14.52 -12.88
CA LYS A 84 3.53 14.92 -13.74
C LYS A 84 2.52 13.79 -13.97
N ILE A 85 2.27 12.99 -12.94
CA ILE A 85 1.29 11.90 -12.98
C ILE A 85 -0.07 12.48 -13.38
N ASP A 86 -0.65 11.94 -14.45
CA ASP A 86 -1.99 12.32 -14.92
C ASP A 86 -3.05 11.28 -14.50
N THR A 87 -2.62 10.08 -14.12
CA THR A 87 -3.51 8.98 -13.73
C THR A 87 -3.00 8.24 -12.49
N VAL A 88 -3.86 8.08 -11.49
CA VAL A 88 -3.61 7.20 -10.34
C VAL A 88 -4.50 5.98 -10.44
N ILE A 89 -3.92 4.79 -10.34
CA ILE A 89 -4.61 3.50 -10.27
C ILE A 89 -4.52 2.99 -8.83
N ASN A 90 -5.63 3.06 -8.08
CA ASN A 90 -5.70 2.61 -6.70
C ASN A 90 -6.29 1.19 -6.64
N LEU A 91 -5.41 0.19 -6.50
CA LEU A 91 -5.76 -1.23 -6.46
C LEU A 91 -6.22 -1.63 -5.05
N ALA A 92 -7.36 -2.34 -4.98
CA ALA A 92 -8.03 -2.64 -3.71
C ALA A 92 -8.22 -1.36 -2.87
N ALA A 93 -8.80 -0.33 -3.51
CA ALA A 93 -8.91 1.02 -2.97
C ALA A 93 -9.65 1.09 -1.62
N GLY A 94 -10.43 0.07 -1.27
CA GLY A 94 -11.11 -0.08 -0.01
C GLY A 94 -11.88 1.17 0.37
N LEU A 95 -11.60 1.65 1.57
CA LEU A 95 -12.18 2.86 2.14
C LEU A 95 -11.23 4.07 2.09
N ASP A 96 -10.26 4.08 1.17
CA ASP A 96 -9.37 5.23 0.96
C ASP A 96 -10.16 6.49 0.55
N ALA A 97 -9.94 7.62 1.20
CA ALA A 97 -10.60 8.88 0.88
C ALA A 97 -9.68 9.93 0.23
N ARG A 98 -8.47 9.54 -0.20
CA ARG A 98 -7.49 10.45 -0.83
C ARG A 98 -8.06 11.32 -1.96
N PRO A 99 -8.87 10.82 -2.91
CA PRO A 99 -9.49 11.65 -3.95
C PRO A 99 -10.32 12.82 -3.40
N TYR A 100 -10.79 12.70 -2.16
CA TYR A 100 -11.68 13.67 -1.51
C TYR A 100 -10.98 14.58 -0.49
N ARG A 101 -9.79 14.19 0.00
CA ARG A 101 -9.11 14.89 1.10
C ARG A 101 -7.73 15.44 0.74
N LEU A 102 -7.06 14.89 -0.28
CA LEU A 102 -5.79 15.42 -0.75
C LEU A 102 -6.00 16.61 -1.70
N ALA A 103 -5.07 17.56 -1.68
CA ALA A 103 -5.05 18.67 -2.62
C ALA A 103 -4.51 18.20 -3.98
N LEU A 104 -5.37 17.56 -4.77
CA LEU A 104 -5.03 17.00 -6.07
C LEU A 104 -5.42 17.95 -7.21
N PRO A 105 -4.69 17.96 -8.34
CA PRO A 105 -5.12 18.68 -9.54
C PRO A 105 -6.47 18.18 -10.03
N SER A 106 -7.38 19.08 -10.41
CA SER A 106 -8.70 18.70 -10.92
C SER A 106 -8.65 17.95 -12.26
N SER A 107 -7.53 18.02 -12.98
CA SER A 107 -7.25 17.26 -14.19
C SER A 107 -6.73 15.85 -13.93
N LEU A 108 -6.27 15.55 -12.70
CA LEU A 108 -5.78 14.22 -12.36
C LEU A 108 -6.95 13.24 -12.46
N ARG A 109 -6.72 12.10 -13.11
CA ARG A 109 -7.66 10.98 -13.09
C ARG A 109 -7.29 10.04 -11.96
N TRP A 110 -8.26 9.69 -11.13
CA TRP A 110 -8.09 8.72 -10.06
C TRP A 110 -9.05 7.56 -10.28
N ILE A 111 -8.49 6.37 -10.47
CA ILE A 111 -9.24 5.14 -10.74
C ILE A 111 -9.20 4.29 -9.47
N GLU A 112 -10.35 4.08 -8.84
CA GLU A 112 -10.51 3.15 -7.72
C GLU A 112 -10.97 1.79 -8.24
N ILE A 113 -10.23 0.73 -7.91
CA ILE A 113 -10.56 -0.64 -8.28
C ILE A 113 -10.73 -1.45 -7.01
N ASP A 114 -11.89 -2.08 -6.86
CA ASP A 114 -12.17 -2.99 -5.74
C ASP A 114 -13.33 -3.91 -6.08
N LEU A 115 -13.59 -4.88 -5.21
CA LEU A 115 -14.71 -5.79 -5.31
C LEU A 115 -16.04 -5.01 -5.44
N PRO A 116 -17.01 -5.53 -6.23
CA PRO A 116 -18.25 -4.81 -6.52
C PRO A 116 -18.99 -4.29 -5.29
N HIS A 117 -19.02 -5.07 -4.20
CA HIS A 117 -19.71 -4.68 -2.97
C HIS A 117 -19.01 -3.54 -2.21
N VAL A 118 -17.67 -3.46 -2.26
CA VAL A 118 -16.88 -2.37 -1.64
C VAL A 118 -17.10 -1.07 -2.42
N ILE A 119 -17.03 -1.13 -3.76
CA ILE A 119 -17.31 0.01 -4.63
C ILE A 119 -18.75 0.52 -4.43
N ALA A 120 -19.73 -0.39 -4.37
CA ALA A 120 -21.12 -0.01 -4.11
C ALA A 120 -21.28 0.71 -2.76
N TYR A 121 -20.73 0.14 -1.68
CA TYR A 121 -20.78 0.74 -0.35
C TYR A 121 -20.14 2.13 -0.31
N LYS A 122 -18.94 2.28 -0.88
CA LYS A 122 -18.22 3.56 -0.89
C LYS A 122 -18.95 4.62 -1.72
N THR A 123 -19.52 4.21 -2.86
CA THR A 123 -20.32 5.09 -3.72
C THR A 123 -21.55 5.60 -3.00
N GLU A 124 -22.27 4.73 -2.27
CA GLU A 124 -23.41 5.13 -1.44
C GLU A 124 -22.98 6.11 -0.34
N LYS A 125 -21.93 5.78 0.42
CA LYS A 125 -21.49 6.60 1.56
C LYS A 125 -20.94 7.97 1.17
N LEU A 126 -20.37 8.09 -0.03
CA LEU A 126 -19.75 9.32 -0.52
C LEU A 126 -20.58 10.00 -1.63
N ALA A 127 -21.87 9.67 -1.75
CA ALA A 127 -22.74 10.21 -2.81
C ALA A 127 -22.83 11.75 -2.79
N GLU A 128 -22.76 12.37 -1.61
CA GLU A 128 -22.80 13.82 -1.45
C GLU A 128 -21.41 14.48 -1.42
N ALA A 129 -20.34 13.68 -1.35
CA ALA A 129 -18.98 14.17 -1.32
C ALA A 129 -18.48 14.52 -2.73
N GLN A 130 -17.72 15.60 -2.86
CA GLN A 130 -17.12 16.01 -4.12
C GLN A 130 -15.63 15.67 -4.11
N PRO A 131 -15.12 14.84 -5.04
CA PRO A 131 -13.69 14.60 -5.15
C PRO A 131 -12.98 15.85 -5.70
N ALA A 132 -11.71 16.01 -5.34
CA ALA A 132 -10.85 17.09 -5.82
C ALA A 132 -10.40 16.89 -7.29
N CYS A 133 -10.47 15.65 -7.77
CA CYS A 133 -9.98 15.21 -9.07
C CYS A 133 -11.03 14.39 -9.84
N GLN A 134 -10.73 13.96 -11.07
CA GLN A 134 -11.64 13.13 -11.87
C GLN A 134 -11.65 11.70 -11.33
N LEU A 135 -12.72 11.33 -10.62
CA LEU A 135 -12.84 10.02 -9.98
C LEU A 135 -13.60 9.02 -10.86
N GLU A 136 -12.98 7.88 -11.14
CA GLU A 136 -13.60 6.72 -11.76
C GLU A 136 -13.57 5.55 -10.77
N ARG A 137 -14.69 4.81 -10.67
CA ARG A 137 -14.79 3.61 -9.83
C ARG A 137 -15.09 2.39 -10.68
N ILE A 138 -14.30 1.36 -10.52
CA ILE A 138 -14.39 0.13 -11.32
C ILE A 138 -14.63 -1.05 -10.37
N PRO A 139 -15.83 -1.65 -10.39
CA PRO A 139 -16.14 -2.84 -9.60
C PRO A 139 -15.50 -4.07 -10.25
N LEU A 140 -14.31 -4.44 -9.81
CA LEU A 140 -13.49 -5.51 -10.39
C LEU A 140 -12.64 -6.17 -9.30
N ASP A 141 -12.62 -7.51 -9.29
CA ASP A 141 -11.64 -8.27 -8.50
C ASP A 141 -10.30 -8.25 -9.24
N ILE A 142 -9.27 -7.66 -8.63
CA ILE A 142 -7.96 -7.53 -9.26
C ILE A 142 -7.30 -8.89 -9.52
N LEU A 143 -7.81 -9.98 -8.94
CA LEU A 143 -7.36 -11.34 -9.21
C LEU A 143 -7.96 -11.95 -10.48
N ASN A 144 -9.01 -11.34 -11.05
CA ASN A 144 -9.49 -11.71 -12.38
C ASN A 144 -8.50 -11.22 -13.44
N GLU A 145 -7.70 -12.13 -13.97
CA GLU A 145 -6.62 -11.84 -14.92
C GLU A 145 -7.12 -11.16 -16.20
N GLU A 146 -8.17 -11.69 -16.83
CA GLU A 146 -8.70 -11.16 -18.09
C GLU A 146 -9.19 -9.72 -17.92
N GLU A 147 -9.98 -9.47 -16.87
CA GLU A 147 -10.51 -8.13 -16.61
C GLU A 147 -9.40 -7.15 -16.19
N ARG A 148 -8.44 -7.59 -15.36
CA ARG A 148 -7.28 -6.77 -14.95
C ARG A 148 -6.43 -6.37 -16.15
N GLN A 149 -6.08 -7.32 -17.02
CA GLN A 149 -5.26 -7.05 -18.21
C GLN A 149 -5.99 -6.12 -19.19
N ALA A 150 -7.29 -6.33 -19.41
CA ALA A 150 -8.10 -5.45 -20.24
C ALA A 150 -8.15 -4.02 -19.68
N LEU A 151 -8.25 -3.87 -18.35
CA LEU A 151 -8.22 -2.58 -17.69
C LEU A 151 -6.87 -1.88 -17.86
N PHE A 152 -5.76 -2.56 -17.58
CA PHE A 152 -4.43 -1.97 -17.75
C PHE A 152 -4.14 -1.59 -19.21
N ALA A 153 -4.57 -2.41 -20.17
CA ALA A 153 -4.47 -2.11 -21.60
C ALA A 153 -5.30 -0.89 -22.03
N ARG A 154 -6.42 -0.64 -21.37
CA ARG A 154 -7.25 0.56 -21.60
C ARG A 154 -6.58 1.79 -21.00
N VAL A 155 -6.19 1.73 -19.73
CA VAL A 155 -5.55 2.85 -19.04
C VAL A 155 -4.24 3.23 -19.71
N SER A 156 -3.46 2.28 -20.21
CA SER A 156 -2.20 2.56 -20.90
C SER A 156 -2.35 3.31 -22.24
N LYS A 157 -3.54 3.33 -22.83
CA LYS A 157 -3.86 4.14 -24.01
C LYS A 157 -4.36 5.54 -23.69
N GLU A 158 -4.79 5.75 -22.44
CA GLU A 158 -5.45 6.97 -21.98
C GLU A 158 -4.53 7.83 -21.09
N ALA A 159 -3.61 7.20 -20.36
CA ALA A 159 -2.65 7.86 -19.47
C ALA A 159 -1.34 8.17 -20.20
N SER A 160 -0.73 9.31 -19.85
CA SER A 160 0.64 9.63 -20.26
C SER A 160 1.65 9.13 -19.22
N GLN A 161 1.30 9.25 -17.93
CA GLN A 161 2.13 8.77 -16.83
C GLN A 161 1.26 8.41 -15.63
N ALA A 162 1.36 7.16 -15.19
CA ALA A 162 0.52 6.61 -14.15
C ALA A 162 1.28 6.18 -12.89
N LEU A 163 0.64 6.40 -11.75
CA LEU A 163 1.04 5.87 -10.44
C LEU A 163 0.05 4.79 -10.01
N ILE A 164 0.56 3.62 -9.69
CA ILE A 164 -0.18 2.50 -9.13
C ILE A 164 0.01 2.49 -7.62
N ILE A 165 -1.09 2.35 -6.89
CA ILE A 165 -1.12 2.24 -5.43
C ILE A 165 -1.66 0.85 -5.08
N ALA A 166 -0.94 0.13 -4.22
CA ALA A 166 -1.34 -1.15 -3.66
C ALA A 166 -1.15 -1.15 -2.12
N GLU A 167 -1.88 -0.27 -1.43
CA GLU A 167 -1.81 -0.14 0.03
C GLU A 167 -2.59 -1.29 0.71
N GLY A 168 -1.93 -2.06 1.58
CA GLY A 168 -2.60 -3.15 2.29
C GLY A 168 -3.12 -4.29 1.41
N LEU A 169 -2.65 -4.42 0.16
CA LEU A 169 -3.09 -5.45 -0.78
C LEU A 169 -2.15 -6.66 -0.79
N LEU A 170 -0.86 -6.43 -1.08
CA LEU A 170 0.07 -7.52 -1.45
C LEU A 170 0.21 -8.57 -0.36
N ILE A 171 0.09 -8.18 0.91
CA ILE A 171 0.20 -9.09 2.06
C ILE A 171 -0.84 -10.24 2.03
N TYR A 172 -1.99 -10.03 1.40
CA TYR A 172 -3.06 -11.04 1.28
C TYR A 172 -2.92 -11.92 0.03
N LEU A 173 -1.96 -11.63 -0.85
CA LEU A 173 -1.78 -12.36 -2.10
C LEU A 173 -0.71 -13.44 -1.95
N THR A 174 -0.77 -14.46 -2.80
CA THR A 174 0.32 -15.42 -2.95
C THR A 174 1.48 -14.80 -3.75
N VAL A 175 2.68 -15.38 -3.62
CA VAL A 175 3.84 -14.95 -4.42
C VAL A 175 3.55 -15.03 -5.92
N GLU A 176 2.83 -16.06 -6.37
CA GLU A 176 2.43 -16.22 -7.77
C GLU A 176 1.51 -15.08 -8.25
N GLN A 177 0.50 -14.73 -7.45
CA GLN A 177 -0.42 -13.64 -7.77
C GLN A 177 0.29 -12.29 -7.82
N VAL A 178 1.24 -12.02 -6.91
CA VAL A 178 2.04 -10.78 -6.97
C VAL A 178 2.96 -10.78 -8.19
N SER A 179 3.57 -11.91 -8.55
CA SER A 179 4.39 -12.02 -9.76
C SER A 179 3.59 -11.71 -11.03
N GLN A 180 2.37 -12.26 -11.14
CA GLN A 180 1.49 -12.00 -12.28
C GLN A 180 1.04 -10.53 -12.34
N LEU A 181 0.62 -9.96 -11.20
CA LEU A 181 0.26 -8.54 -11.10
C LEU A 181 1.44 -7.64 -11.51
N ALA A 182 2.64 -7.94 -11.00
CA ALA A 182 3.85 -7.18 -11.32
C ALA A 182 4.18 -7.24 -12.82
N ALA A 183 4.05 -8.42 -13.45
CA ALA A 183 4.28 -8.61 -14.88
C ALA A 183 3.25 -7.85 -15.74
N ASP A 184 1.96 -7.94 -15.39
CA ASP A 184 0.88 -7.24 -16.11
C ASP A 184 1.03 -5.72 -16.04
N LEU A 185 1.45 -5.19 -14.90
CA LEU A 185 1.75 -3.75 -14.74
C LEU A 185 3.01 -3.36 -15.53
N HIS A 186 4.07 -4.17 -15.47
CA HIS A 186 5.35 -3.88 -16.14
C HIS A 186 5.23 -3.91 -17.68
N ALA A 187 4.20 -4.55 -18.23
CA ALA A 187 3.96 -4.63 -19.67
C ALA A 187 3.72 -3.26 -20.35
N TYR A 188 3.49 -2.19 -19.59
CA TYR A 188 3.19 -0.86 -20.10
C TYR A 188 4.11 0.21 -19.48
N ASP A 189 4.95 0.86 -20.30
CA ASP A 189 5.91 1.88 -19.82
C ASP A 189 5.24 3.07 -19.13
N VAL A 190 3.99 3.41 -19.51
CA VAL A 190 3.21 4.49 -18.88
C VAL A 190 2.77 4.15 -17.46
N LEU A 191 2.71 2.86 -17.10
CA LEU A 191 2.45 2.37 -15.74
C LEU A 191 3.76 2.34 -14.95
N ARG A 192 4.38 3.52 -14.84
CA ARG A 192 5.78 3.67 -14.43
C ARG A 192 6.03 3.46 -12.94
N TRP A 193 5.16 4.00 -12.10
CA TRP A 193 5.39 4.07 -10.66
C TRP A 193 4.47 3.12 -9.93
N TRP A 194 4.99 2.27 -9.05
CA TRP A 194 4.19 1.38 -8.22
C TRP A 194 4.54 1.54 -6.74
N LEU A 195 3.63 2.18 -6.00
CA LEU A 195 3.71 2.36 -4.57
C LEU A 195 3.00 1.20 -3.87
N ALA A 196 3.75 0.42 -3.10
CA ALA A 196 3.26 -0.77 -2.42
C ALA A 196 3.83 -0.91 -1.01
N GLU A 197 3.29 -1.87 -0.26
CA GLU A 197 3.86 -2.29 1.02
C GLU A 197 4.67 -3.57 0.88
N PHE A 198 5.75 -3.62 1.64
CA PHE A 198 6.57 -4.80 1.83
C PHE A 198 6.60 -5.15 3.32
N VAL A 199 6.45 -6.42 3.66
CA VAL A 199 6.62 -6.95 5.02
C VAL A 199 7.73 -7.98 5.07
N THR A 200 8.45 -8.05 6.18
CA THR A 200 9.53 -9.03 6.36
C THR A 200 8.98 -10.39 6.81
N PRO A 201 9.71 -11.51 6.62
CA PRO A 201 9.27 -12.83 7.09
C PRO A 201 9.04 -12.85 8.61
N ARG A 202 9.81 -12.05 9.35
CA ARG A 202 9.65 -11.87 10.79
C ARG A 202 8.29 -11.26 11.15
N MET A 203 7.82 -10.30 10.37
CA MET A 203 6.49 -9.71 10.57
C MET A 203 5.41 -10.74 10.24
N LEU A 204 5.56 -11.47 9.13
CA LEU A 204 4.60 -12.49 8.72
C LEU A 204 4.41 -13.58 9.82
N GLN A 205 5.50 -14.05 10.43
CA GLN A 205 5.44 -14.98 11.56
C GLN A 205 4.76 -14.39 12.81
N GLN A 206 4.91 -13.07 13.03
CA GLN A 206 4.21 -12.40 14.14
C GLN A 206 2.71 -12.32 13.86
N ASP A 207 2.30 -12.06 12.62
CA ASP A 207 0.91 -12.02 12.21
C ASP A 207 0.24 -13.39 12.33
N GLU A 208 0.93 -14.48 11.98
CA GLU A 208 0.45 -15.86 12.22
C GLU A 208 0.07 -16.09 13.69
N SER A 209 0.90 -15.59 14.62
CA SER A 209 0.70 -15.78 16.06
C SER A 209 -0.31 -14.81 16.70
N ARG A 210 -0.79 -13.79 15.96
CA ARG A 210 -1.60 -12.68 16.50
C ARG A 210 -2.79 -12.37 15.62
N TRP A 211 -2.54 -11.84 14.43
CA TRP A 211 -3.55 -11.46 13.45
C TRP A 211 -4.41 -12.65 13.02
N ASN A 212 -3.76 -13.74 12.56
CA ASN A 212 -4.46 -14.93 12.06
C ASN A 212 -5.34 -15.61 13.13
N THR A 213 -5.04 -15.42 14.42
CA THR A 213 -5.87 -15.95 15.52
C THR A 213 -7.19 -15.20 15.72
N LEU A 214 -7.28 -13.97 15.20
CA LEU A 214 -8.45 -13.09 15.31
C LEU A 214 -9.26 -13.04 14.02
N SER A 215 -8.73 -13.59 12.93
CA SER A 215 -9.22 -13.38 11.59
C SER A 215 -9.61 -14.69 10.90
N ASN A 216 -10.43 -14.59 9.87
CA ASN A 216 -10.74 -15.70 9.00
C ASN A 216 -9.54 -16.06 8.10
N GLU A 217 -9.50 -17.29 7.58
CA GLU A 217 -8.42 -17.76 6.70
C GLU A 217 -8.30 -16.91 5.43
N SER A 218 -9.41 -16.37 4.93
CA SER A 218 -9.45 -15.50 3.75
C SER A 218 -8.71 -14.17 3.90
N VAL A 219 -8.29 -13.81 5.12
CA VAL A 219 -7.49 -12.60 5.41
C VAL A 219 -6.20 -12.94 6.12
N HIS A 220 -5.76 -14.19 6.02
CA HIS A 220 -4.42 -14.55 6.43
C HIS A 220 -3.39 -13.89 5.53
N THR A 221 -2.27 -13.55 6.14
CA THR A 221 -1.14 -12.94 5.46
C THR A 221 -0.29 -14.02 4.82
N HIS A 222 0.02 -13.89 3.53
CA HIS A 222 0.73 -14.90 2.74
C HIS A 222 2.03 -14.39 2.11
N PHE A 223 2.11 -13.09 1.83
CA PHE A 223 3.20 -12.54 1.03
C PHE A 223 4.36 -12.02 1.89
N SER A 224 5.48 -12.73 1.81
CA SER A 224 6.80 -12.25 2.22
C SER A 224 7.83 -12.98 1.35
N PRO A 225 8.14 -12.47 0.15
CA PRO A 225 8.93 -13.22 -0.82
C PRO A 225 10.37 -13.46 -0.31
N PRO A 226 10.95 -14.64 -0.58
CA PRO A 226 12.37 -14.89 -0.34
C PRO A 226 13.22 -13.83 -1.07
N GLY A 227 14.21 -13.24 -0.40
CA GLY A 227 15.04 -12.16 -0.95
C GLY A 227 14.48 -10.75 -0.73
N GLY A 228 13.30 -10.59 -0.13
CA GLY A 228 12.76 -9.28 0.21
C GLY A 228 12.40 -8.44 -1.02
N VAL A 229 12.83 -7.18 -1.06
CA VAL A 229 12.51 -6.28 -2.19
C VAL A 229 13.21 -6.67 -3.50
N ASP A 230 14.28 -7.47 -3.45
CA ASP A 230 14.93 -8.03 -4.65
C ASP A 230 13.98 -8.90 -5.49
N PHE A 231 12.90 -9.42 -4.87
CA PHE A 231 11.83 -10.09 -5.59
C PHE A 231 11.28 -9.25 -6.75
N PHE A 232 11.04 -7.96 -6.53
CA PHE A 232 10.50 -7.06 -7.57
C PHE A 232 11.53 -6.78 -8.66
N ARG A 233 12.82 -6.72 -8.32
CA ARG A 233 13.91 -6.58 -9.29
C ARG A 233 13.99 -7.73 -10.28
N LEU A 234 13.75 -8.95 -9.82
CA LEU A 234 13.68 -10.13 -10.71
C LEU A 234 12.48 -10.08 -11.66
N LEU A 235 11.48 -9.25 -11.37
CA LEU A 235 10.29 -9.00 -12.18
C LEU A 235 10.39 -7.72 -13.01
N GLY A 236 11.58 -7.11 -13.12
CA GLY A 236 11.84 -5.91 -13.92
C GLY A 236 11.68 -4.57 -13.19
N TRP A 237 11.25 -4.59 -11.93
CA TRP A 237 11.01 -3.36 -11.16
C TRP A 237 12.22 -2.93 -10.34
N THR A 238 12.66 -1.69 -10.47
CA THR A 238 13.71 -1.13 -9.59
C THR A 238 13.09 -0.48 -8.36
N THR A 239 13.77 -0.54 -7.21
CA THR A 239 13.30 0.14 -5.99
C THR A 239 13.83 1.58 -5.98
N ALA A 240 12.99 2.53 -6.39
CA ALA A 240 13.32 3.95 -6.38
C ALA A 240 13.34 4.52 -4.95
N GLU A 241 12.40 4.10 -4.08
CA GLU A 241 12.41 4.47 -2.67
C GLU A 241 12.07 3.30 -1.74
N PHE A 242 12.75 3.27 -0.60
CA PHE A 242 12.49 2.33 0.49
C PHE A 242 12.31 3.11 1.79
N ARG A 243 11.09 3.09 2.36
CA ARG A 243 10.71 3.85 3.56
C ARG A 243 10.39 2.86 4.71
N PRO A 244 11.38 2.50 5.56
CA PRO A 244 11.19 1.53 6.62
C PRO A 244 10.19 1.99 7.68
N LEU A 245 9.26 1.12 8.08
CA LEU A 245 8.16 1.50 8.98
C LEU A 245 8.67 2.01 10.34
N ILE A 246 9.71 1.41 10.93
CA ILE A 246 10.20 1.87 12.24
C ILE A 246 10.84 3.27 12.11
N THR A 247 11.68 3.47 11.10
CA THR A 247 12.34 4.75 10.83
C THR A 247 11.32 5.87 10.60
N GLU A 248 10.30 5.62 9.79
CA GLU A 248 9.23 6.57 9.51
C GLU A 248 8.39 6.86 10.76
N GLY A 249 8.12 5.85 11.60
CA GLY A 249 7.39 6.05 12.85
C GLY A 249 8.16 6.93 13.83
N LEU A 250 9.49 6.78 13.89
CA LEU A 250 10.34 7.64 14.70
C LEU A 250 10.42 9.07 14.15
N ARG A 251 10.48 9.24 12.81
CA ARG A 251 10.47 10.54 12.11
C ARG A 251 9.19 11.31 12.39
N LEU A 252 8.04 10.64 12.28
CA LEU A 252 6.71 11.19 12.55
C LEU A 252 6.41 11.33 14.05
N ARG A 253 7.29 10.81 14.93
CA ARG A 253 7.11 10.83 16.40
C ARG A 253 5.86 10.10 16.88
N LEU A 254 5.49 9.03 16.16
CA LEU A 254 4.42 8.14 16.53
C LEU A 254 4.80 7.29 17.76
N PRO A 255 3.81 6.71 18.49
CA PRO A 255 4.05 5.92 19.70
C PRO A 255 4.61 4.51 19.39
N VAL A 256 5.75 4.45 18.71
CA VAL A 256 6.46 3.21 18.40
C VAL A 256 6.95 2.57 19.71
N PRO A 257 6.65 1.28 19.98
CA PRO A 257 7.15 0.60 21.17
C PRO A 257 8.68 0.68 21.28
N ASN A 258 9.20 1.02 22.47
CA ASN A 258 10.63 1.17 22.74
C ASN A 258 11.36 2.20 21.84
N ALA A 259 10.65 3.22 21.35
CA ALA A 259 11.20 4.26 20.45
C ALA A 259 12.53 4.87 20.92
N TRP A 260 12.71 5.08 22.24
CA TRP A 260 13.94 5.66 22.79
C TRP A 260 15.16 4.76 22.58
N LEU A 261 15.00 3.44 22.73
CA LEU A 261 16.06 2.45 22.53
C LEU A 261 16.36 2.31 21.02
N LEU A 262 15.32 2.28 20.20
CA LEU A 262 15.47 2.21 18.74
C LEU A 262 16.19 3.45 18.18
N ARG A 263 15.91 4.64 18.70
CA ARG A 263 16.66 5.87 18.35
C ARG A 263 18.13 5.78 18.72
N LEU A 264 18.46 5.20 19.89
CA LEU A 264 19.84 4.99 20.30
C LEU A 264 20.56 3.98 19.37
N LEU A 265 19.90 2.88 19.03
CA LEU A 265 20.45 1.86 18.14
C LEU A 265 20.61 2.37 16.69
N ALA A 266 19.69 3.22 16.21
CA ALA A 266 19.77 3.81 14.88
C ALA A 266 21.00 4.71 14.69
N LEU A 267 21.52 5.34 15.77
CA LEU A 267 22.78 6.10 15.73
C LEU A 267 24.02 5.20 15.53
N LEU A 268 23.87 3.89 15.76
CA LEU A 268 24.95 2.89 15.71
C LEU A 268 24.86 1.97 14.47
N ALA A 269 23.75 1.97 13.74
CA ALA A 269 23.51 1.07 12.62
C ALA A 269 24.09 1.61 11.29
N PRO A 270 24.69 0.77 10.43
CA PRO A 270 25.10 1.19 9.09
C PRO A 270 23.88 1.45 8.19
N ALA A 271 23.96 2.51 7.39
CA ALA A 271 22.85 3.09 6.61
C ALA A 271 22.44 2.32 5.34
N LYS A 272 22.61 0.99 5.28
CA LYS A 272 22.24 0.22 4.07
C LYS A 272 20.74 -0.11 4.05
N PRO A 273 20.02 0.22 2.97
CA PRO A 273 18.62 -0.19 2.80
C PRO A 273 18.48 -1.72 2.87
N GLY A 274 17.52 -2.21 3.65
CA GLY A 274 17.23 -3.64 3.77
C GLY A 274 18.04 -4.44 4.80
N GLU A 275 19.08 -3.87 5.41
CA GLU A 275 19.95 -4.57 6.39
C GLU A 275 19.62 -4.26 7.86
N ASP A 276 18.60 -3.44 8.17
CA ASP A 276 18.19 -3.18 9.55
C ASP A 276 17.50 -4.43 10.16
N PRO A 277 18.12 -5.10 11.15
CA PRO A 277 17.56 -6.30 11.78
C PRO A 277 16.28 -6.03 12.57
N HIS A 278 15.95 -4.76 12.85
CA HIS A 278 14.73 -4.33 13.50
C HIS A 278 13.62 -3.97 12.52
N ASN A 279 13.88 -4.01 11.22
CA ASN A 279 12.89 -3.69 10.22
C ASN A 279 11.80 -4.78 10.12
N VAL A 280 10.54 -4.35 10.19
CA VAL A 280 9.37 -5.23 10.08
C VAL A 280 8.65 -5.07 8.74
N GLY A 281 8.99 -4.04 7.97
CA GLY A 281 8.40 -3.77 6.67
C GLY A 281 8.74 -2.37 6.16
N ALA A 282 8.32 -2.03 4.96
CA ALA A 282 8.52 -0.71 4.37
C ALA A 282 7.37 -0.34 3.44
N CYS A 283 7.13 0.96 3.29
CA CYS A 283 6.50 1.46 2.07
C CYS A 283 7.58 1.51 0.99
N ILE A 284 7.32 0.95 -0.17
CA ILE A 284 8.28 0.87 -1.28
C ILE A 284 7.69 1.57 -2.50
N LEU A 285 8.51 2.39 -3.16
CA LEU A 285 8.21 2.94 -4.48
C LEU A 285 9.05 2.18 -5.49
N LEU A 286 8.38 1.49 -6.39
CA LEU A 286 8.97 0.75 -7.49
C LEU A 286 8.84 1.57 -8.78
N GLU A 287 9.85 1.47 -9.63
CA GLU A 287 9.91 2.12 -10.94
C GLU A 287 10.07 1.07 -12.05
N ASN A 288 9.25 1.20 -13.09
CA ASN A 288 9.41 0.51 -14.36
C ASN A 288 10.33 1.36 -15.25
N ASN A 289 11.58 0.94 -15.40
CA ASN A 289 12.57 1.66 -16.21
C ASN A 289 12.43 1.42 -17.72
N GLY A 290 11.43 0.62 -18.14
CA GLY A 290 11.24 0.20 -19.53
C GLY A 290 12.43 -0.62 -20.08
N ALA A 291 12.27 -1.17 -21.28
CA ALA A 291 13.36 -1.90 -21.96
C ALA A 291 14.55 -1.01 -22.39
N SER A 292 14.45 0.31 -22.22
CA SER A 292 15.47 1.27 -22.66
C SER A 292 16.66 1.39 -21.71
N ALA A 293 16.49 1.12 -20.41
CA ALA A 293 17.56 1.28 -19.42
C ALA A 293 18.56 0.11 -19.45
N THR A 294 18.09 -1.11 -19.73
CA THR A 294 18.93 -2.31 -19.82
C THR A 294 19.92 -2.24 -21.00
N ALA A 295 19.53 -1.59 -22.10
CA ALA A 295 20.42 -1.39 -23.25
C ALA A 295 21.59 -0.44 -22.95
N THR A 296 21.36 0.59 -22.12
CA THR A 296 22.43 1.53 -21.69
C THR A 296 23.41 0.90 -20.71
N ASP A 297 22.94 0.03 -19.81
CA ASP A 297 23.82 -0.68 -18.87
C ASP A 297 24.64 -1.78 -19.58
N GLU A 298 24.06 -2.49 -20.55
CA GLU A 298 24.79 -3.46 -21.38
C GLU A 298 25.79 -2.76 -22.33
N GLN A 299 25.44 -1.63 -22.94
CA GLN A 299 26.37 -0.85 -23.78
C GLN A 299 27.50 -0.23 -22.97
N GLN A 300 27.23 0.27 -21.75
CA GLN A 300 28.29 0.76 -20.86
C GLN A 300 29.16 -0.38 -20.30
N ALA A 301 28.61 -1.57 -20.09
CA ALA A 301 29.39 -2.74 -19.71
C ALA A 301 30.30 -3.22 -20.87
N GLU A 302 29.81 -3.18 -22.11
CA GLU A 302 30.60 -3.53 -23.30
C GLU A 302 31.68 -2.49 -23.64
N GLU A 303 31.40 -1.19 -23.52
CA GLU A 303 32.40 -0.13 -23.71
C GLU A 303 33.53 -0.19 -22.65
N ASN A 304 33.19 -0.47 -21.39
CA ASN A 304 34.20 -0.60 -20.33
C ASN A 304 35.10 -1.84 -20.50
N VAL A 305 34.61 -2.91 -21.16
CA VAL A 305 35.41 -4.09 -21.50
C VAL A 305 36.28 -3.85 -22.74
N ALA A 306 35.83 -3.01 -23.67
CA ALA A 306 36.59 -2.65 -24.87
C ALA A 306 37.75 -1.66 -24.58
N GLU A 307 37.60 -0.76 -23.60
CA GLU A 307 38.66 0.17 -23.19
C GLU A 307 39.73 -0.43 -22.27
N SER A 308 39.53 -1.67 -21.81
CA SER A 308 40.45 -2.39 -20.93
C SER A 308 41.26 -3.51 -21.62
N GLN A 309 41.24 -3.55 -22.96
CA GLN A 309 42.13 -4.36 -23.81
C GLN A 309 43.09 -3.49 -24.63
#